data_AF-A0A158JTK1-F1
#
_entry.id   AF-A0A158JTK1-F1
#
_cell.length_a   1.000
_cell.length_b   1.000
_cell.length_c   1.000
_cell.angle_alpha   90.00
_cell.angle_beta   90.00
_cell.angle_gamma   90.00
#
_symmetry.space_group_name_H-M   'P 1'
#
loop_
_entity.id
_entity.type
_entity.pdbx_description
1 polymer ?
#
loop_
_entity_poly.entity_id
_entity_poly.type
_entity_poly.pdbx_seq_one_letter_code
_entity_poly.pdbx_strand_id
1 'polypeptide(L)'
;MSEVIKARGKMNNSFDPQSAEKLEPVTRKMVEQRARLLGPSYRLFYSEPVDFVRGEGVKLWDSHGNEYLDAYNNVVSVGHGHPKVVEAISEQMKTLCTHTRYLHPNILEYAEALRPTFGGTIGDTGHTIFTCTGSEANDLALRIAKHHTGKQGVIVTSEAYHGNSDATAAFSPSLGEYSPLGTWVRRVPAPDSYRIDPANLGQWLADHVQAKIDDLERHGDGLAAFVVDSLFTSDGIYSHPVDVLKPVIDVVHKAGGLFVADEVQSGFARTGDKMWGYQRHGIDPDIITMGKPMGNGYPVAGIGVRHDVVDEFGRDMRYFNTFGGNTVAMAAARAVLSVIKEEGLQENAARVGKVLLDGLNSIAKESAIVGDVRGAGLYIGVEIVRDKASKEADKARAAAIVGEMRNRRVLISATGFNGNVLKIRPPLVFSAADAERFLEVIRSVLKTV
;
A
#
# COMPACT_ATOMS: atom_id res chain seq x y z
N MET A 1 -28.03 -19.67 -11.57
CA MET A 1 -27.11 -19.03 -10.61
C MET A 1 -27.81 -18.92 -9.28
N SER A 2 -27.30 -19.57 -8.22
CA SER A 2 -27.94 -19.61 -6.91
C SER A 2 -27.97 -18.23 -6.23
N GLU A 3 -28.86 -18.06 -5.25
CA GLU A 3 -29.03 -16.85 -4.42
C GLU A 3 -27.76 -16.34 -3.71
N VAL A 4 -26.63 -17.06 -3.83
CA VAL A 4 -25.32 -16.80 -3.21
C VAL A 4 -24.59 -15.57 -3.80
N ILE A 5 -25.16 -14.88 -4.79
CA ILE A 5 -24.54 -13.72 -5.47
C ILE A 5 -25.11 -12.36 -4.97
N LYS A 6 -25.96 -12.34 -3.94
CA LYS A 6 -26.49 -11.07 -3.39
C LYS A 6 -25.39 -10.25 -2.66
N ALA A 7 -25.26 -8.99 -3.08
CA ALA A 7 -24.53 -7.87 -2.48
C ALA A 7 -23.13 -8.16 -1.90
N ARG A 8 -22.12 -8.07 -2.76
CA ARG A 8 -20.71 -8.06 -2.36
C ARG A 8 -20.32 -6.64 -1.92
N GLY A 9 -19.60 -6.49 -0.81
CA GLY A 9 -19.08 -5.19 -0.34
C GLY A 9 -18.32 -4.41 -1.43
N LYS A 10 -18.40 -3.07 -1.38
CA LYS A 10 -17.92 -2.16 -2.43
C LYS A 10 -16.40 -2.25 -2.63
N MET A 11 -15.95 -2.60 -3.83
CA MET A 11 -14.56 -2.43 -4.29
C MET A 11 -14.61 -1.67 -5.63
N ASN A 12 -13.86 -0.57 -5.76
CA ASN A 12 -14.04 0.40 -6.86
C ASN A 12 -13.80 -0.15 -8.28
N ASN A 13 -13.14 -1.30 -8.41
CA ASN A 13 -12.86 -1.94 -9.70
C ASN A 13 -13.18 -3.46 -9.67
N SER A 14 -14.14 -3.92 -8.86
CA SER A 14 -14.47 -5.34 -8.79
C SER A 14 -15.38 -5.80 -9.93
N PHE A 15 -15.11 -6.99 -10.45
CA PHE A 15 -16.02 -7.75 -11.29
C PHE A 15 -17.35 -8.02 -10.57
N ASP A 16 -18.46 -7.80 -11.28
CA ASP A 16 -19.79 -8.19 -10.85
C ASP A 16 -20.10 -9.63 -11.33
N PRO A 17 -20.24 -10.62 -10.43
CA PRO A 17 -20.59 -11.98 -10.84
C PRO A 17 -21.93 -12.09 -11.56
N GLN A 18 -22.84 -11.11 -11.43
CA GLN A 18 -24.09 -11.08 -12.19
C GLN A 18 -23.88 -10.78 -13.68
N SER A 19 -22.75 -10.17 -14.05
CA SER A 19 -22.40 -9.93 -15.46
C SER A 19 -21.65 -11.07 -16.11
N ALA A 20 -21.46 -12.22 -15.43
CA ALA A 20 -20.68 -13.35 -15.92
C ALA A 20 -21.21 -13.94 -17.24
N GLU A 21 -22.50 -13.78 -17.53
CA GLU A 21 -23.09 -14.28 -18.77
C GLU A 21 -22.61 -13.55 -20.02
N LYS A 22 -22.05 -12.34 -19.87
CA LYS A 22 -21.50 -11.51 -20.95
C LYS A 22 -20.05 -11.86 -21.29
N LEU A 23 -19.41 -12.74 -20.52
CA LEU A 23 -18.01 -13.10 -20.72
C LEU A 23 -17.87 -14.16 -21.81
N GLU A 24 -16.71 -14.14 -22.47
CA GLU A 24 -16.28 -15.22 -23.38
C GLU A 24 -16.34 -16.60 -22.69
N PRO A 25 -16.69 -17.69 -23.41
CA PRO A 25 -16.96 -19.00 -22.80
C PRO A 25 -15.84 -19.54 -21.90
N VAL A 26 -14.57 -19.34 -22.30
CA VAL A 26 -13.40 -19.78 -21.52
C VAL A 26 -13.30 -19.00 -20.21
N THR A 27 -13.36 -17.68 -20.27
CA THR A 27 -13.31 -16.80 -19.09
C THR A 27 -14.49 -17.05 -18.17
N ARG A 28 -15.71 -17.21 -18.72
CA ARG A 28 -16.91 -17.56 -17.95
C ARG A 28 -16.73 -18.86 -17.17
N LYS A 29 -16.24 -19.91 -17.83
CA LYS A 29 -15.98 -21.21 -17.19
C LYS A 29 -14.99 -21.08 -16.03
N MET A 30 -13.92 -20.29 -16.18
CA MET A 30 -12.95 -20.03 -15.10
C MET A 30 -13.59 -19.25 -13.94
N VAL A 31 -14.41 -18.24 -14.23
CA VAL A 31 -15.15 -17.47 -13.21
C VAL A 31 -16.11 -18.38 -12.43
N GLU A 32 -16.87 -19.24 -13.11
CA GLU A 32 -17.77 -20.20 -12.50
C GLU A 32 -17.02 -21.24 -11.64
N GLN A 33 -15.88 -21.74 -12.14
CA GLN A 33 -15.00 -22.62 -11.36
C GLN A 33 -14.47 -21.92 -10.11
N ARG A 34 -14.00 -20.67 -10.21
CA ARG A 34 -13.56 -19.89 -9.04
C ARG A 34 -14.70 -19.68 -8.04
N ALA A 35 -15.91 -19.37 -8.51
CA ALA A 35 -17.07 -19.19 -7.63
C ALA A 35 -17.48 -20.49 -6.92
N ARG A 36 -17.30 -21.65 -7.56
CA ARG A 36 -17.57 -22.97 -6.97
C ARG A 36 -16.49 -23.44 -6.01
N LEU A 37 -15.22 -23.12 -6.29
CA LEU A 37 -14.06 -23.68 -5.59
C LEU A 37 -13.48 -22.76 -4.51
N LEU A 38 -13.64 -21.44 -4.65
CA LEU A 38 -13.05 -20.44 -3.75
C LEU A 38 -14.11 -19.73 -2.92
N GLY A 39 -13.71 -19.26 -1.75
CA GLY A 39 -14.57 -18.46 -0.88
C GLY A 39 -15.07 -17.20 -1.60
N PRO A 40 -16.33 -16.79 -1.39
CA PRO A 40 -16.92 -15.66 -2.11
C PRO A 40 -16.21 -14.34 -1.81
N SER A 41 -15.44 -14.22 -0.72
CA SER A 41 -14.62 -13.07 -0.37
C SER A 41 -13.51 -12.77 -1.39
N TYR A 42 -13.04 -13.76 -2.14
CA TYR A 42 -12.07 -13.54 -3.22
C TYR A 42 -12.74 -12.78 -4.38
N ARG A 43 -12.21 -11.60 -4.69
CA ARG A 43 -12.71 -10.71 -5.75
C ARG A 43 -11.83 -10.79 -7.00
N LEU A 44 -12.43 -10.52 -8.16
CA LEU A 44 -11.74 -10.29 -9.42
C LEU A 44 -11.81 -8.80 -9.75
N PHE A 45 -10.84 -8.28 -10.49
CA PHE A 45 -10.89 -6.93 -11.03
C PHE A 45 -11.58 -6.88 -12.39
N TYR A 46 -12.07 -5.68 -12.74
CA TYR A 46 -12.68 -5.29 -14.00
C TYR A 46 -14.03 -5.98 -14.30
N SER A 47 -14.85 -5.35 -15.14
CA SER A 47 -16.08 -5.95 -15.68
C SER A 47 -15.79 -7.18 -16.54
N GLU A 48 -14.63 -7.22 -17.17
CA GLU A 48 -14.09 -8.36 -17.90
C GLU A 48 -12.77 -8.79 -17.24
N PRO A 49 -12.80 -9.82 -16.37
CA PRO A 49 -11.59 -10.35 -15.77
C PRO A 49 -10.60 -10.81 -16.82
N VAL A 50 -9.30 -10.60 -16.56
CA VAL A 50 -8.21 -11.01 -17.45
C VAL A 50 -7.51 -12.22 -16.85
N ASP A 51 -7.23 -13.23 -17.68
CA ASP A 51 -6.51 -14.44 -17.33
C ASP A 51 -5.03 -14.34 -17.72
N PHE A 52 -4.26 -13.64 -16.90
CA PHE A 52 -2.83 -13.52 -17.11
C PHE A 52 -2.10 -14.86 -16.91
N VAL A 53 -1.27 -15.23 -17.88
CA VAL A 53 -0.51 -16.49 -17.89
C VAL A 53 1.02 -16.26 -17.89
N ARG A 54 1.47 -15.05 -18.18
CA ARG A 54 2.90 -14.68 -18.21
C ARG A 54 3.10 -13.23 -17.80
N GLY A 55 4.23 -12.94 -17.14
CA GLY A 55 4.68 -11.59 -16.85
C GLY A 55 6.20 -11.46 -17.01
N GLU A 56 6.66 -10.28 -17.42
CA GLU A 56 8.07 -9.94 -17.62
C GLU A 56 8.25 -8.42 -17.46
N GLY A 57 9.05 -7.99 -16.49
CA GLY A 57 9.24 -6.56 -16.20
C GLY A 57 7.91 -5.89 -15.83
N VAL A 58 7.42 -4.97 -16.68
CA VAL A 58 6.13 -4.28 -16.52
C VAL A 58 5.03 -4.82 -17.43
N LYS A 59 5.28 -5.91 -18.13
CA LYS A 59 4.37 -6.46 -19.13
C LYS A 59 3.73 -7.73 -18.62
N LEU A 60 2.46 -7.90 -18.97
CA LEU A 60 1.66 -9.08 -18.68
C LEU A 60 1.03 -9.60 -19.98
N TRP A 61 0.89 -10.90 -20.13
CA TRP A 61 0.22 -11.52 -21.27
C TRP A 61 -0.96 -12.38 -20.81
N ASP A 62 -2.11 -12.17 -21.45
CA ASP A 62 -3.27 -13.04 -21.27
C ASP A 62 -3.09 -14.37 -22.05
N SER A 63 -4.02 -15.31 -21.85
CA SER A 63 -3.98 -16.63 -22.51
C SER A 63 -4.10 -16.57 -24.04
N HIS A 64 -4.52 -15.44 -24.60
CA HIS A 64 -4.62 -15.20 -26.04
C HIS A 64 -3.36 -14.53 -26.61
N GLY A 65 -2.37 -14.24 -25.76
CA GLY A 65 -1.11 -13.60 -26.14
C GLY A 65 -1.18 -12.08 -26.24
N ASN A 66 -2.25 -11.43 -25.77
CA ASN A 66 -2.31 -9.97 -25.75
C ASN A 66 -1.43 -9.40 -24.64
N GLU A 67 -0.59 -8.42 -24.97
CA GLU A 67 0.27 -7.71 -24.01
C GLU A 67 -0.49 -6.57 -23.30
N TYR A 68 -0.36 -6.51 -21.98
CA TYR A 68 -0.86 -5.46 -21.11
C TYR A 68 0.30 -4.75 -20.40
N LEU A 69 0.20 -3.42 -20.30
CA LEU A 69 1.10 -2.61 -19.48
C LEU A 69 0.60 -2.59 -18.04
N ASP A 70 1.46 -3.02 -17.11
CA ASP A 70 1.18 -3.03 -15.68
C ASP A 70 1.52 -1.67 -15.04
N ALA A 71 0.47 -0.87 -14.82
CA ALA A 71 0.57 0.41 -14.12
C ALA A 71 -0.04 0.35 -12.71
N TYR A 72 -0.09 -0.82 -12.06
CA TYR A 72 -0.80 -1.00 -10.78
C TYR A 72 -0.08 -1.86 -9.71
N ASN A 73 0.56 -2.96 -10.11
CA ASN A 73 1.09 -3.92 -9.15
C ASN A 73 2.38 -3.41 -8.49
N ASN A 74 2.36 -3.27 -7.15
CA ASN A 74 3.56 -3.00 -6.36
C ASN A 74 4.14 -4.22 -5.63
N VAL A 75 3.45 -5.36 -5.66
CA VAL A 75 3.94 -6.61 -5.04
C VAL A 75 5.19 -7.07 -5.78
N VAL A 76 5.15 -7.07 -7.11
CA VAL A 76 6.30 -7.30 -8.00
C VAL A 76 7.06 -5.99 -8.26
N SER A 77 7.54 -5.36 -7.19
CA SER A 77 8.15 -4.02 -7.23
C SER A 77 9.34 -3.91 -8.17
N VAL A 78 10.17 -4.94 -8.31
CA VAL A 78 11.33 -4.95 -9.22
C VAL A 78 11.00 -5.57 -10.58
N GLY A 79 9.71 -5.78 -10.87
CA GLY A 79 9.24 -6.34 -12.13
C GLY A 79 8.91 -7.83 -12.05
N HIS A 80 7.99 -8.25 -12.92
CA HIS A 80 7.57 -9.64 -13.08
C HIS A 80 8.74 -10.50 -13.56
N GLY A 81 8.94 -11.66 -12.94
CA GLY A 81 9.93 -12.65 -13.38
C GLY A 81 11.39 -12.21 -13.24
N HIS A 82 11.71 -11.28 -12.33
CA HIS A 82 13.06 -10.74 -12.19
C HIS A 82 14.11 -11.84 -11.91
N PRO A 83 15.14 -12.03 -12.78
CA PRO A 83 16.02 -13.20 -12.74
C PRO A 83 16.79 -13.33 -11.42
N LYS A 84 17.33 -12.23 -10.88
CA LYS A 84 18.05 -12.26 -9.58
C LYS A 84 17.19 -12.75 -8.42
N VAL A 85 15.89 -12.44 -8.42
CA VAL A 85 14.98 -12.87 -7.35
C VAL A 85 14.62 -14.34 -7.52
N VAL A 86 14.33 -14.77 -8.75
CA VAL A 86 14.03 -16.18 -9.08
C VAL A 86 15.21 -17.08 -8.71
N GLU A 87 16.43 -16.68 -9.06
CA GLU A 87 17.65 -17.41 -8.74
C GLU A 87 17.88 -17.50 -7.23
N ALA A 88 17.81 -16.37 -6.50
CA ALA A 88 18.02 -16.35 -5.05
C ALA A 88 17.03 -17.26 -4.30
N ILE A 89 15.75 -17.24 -4.68
CA ILE A 89 14.73 -18.12 -4.10
C ILE A 89 15.03 -19.59 -4.41
N SER A 90 15.33 -19.88 -5.69
CA SER A 90 15.55 -21.26 -6.16
C SER A 90 16.77 -21.89 -5.51
N GLU A 91 17.88 -21.17 -5.45
CA GLU A 91 19.12 -21.66 -4.82
C GLU A 91 18.93 -21.87 -3.33
N GLN A 92 18.36 -20.91 -2.61
CA GLN A 92 18.12 -21.08 -1.18
C GLN A 92 17.17 -22.24 -0.87
N MET A 93 16.15 -22.46 -1.71
CA MET A 93 15.22 -23.59 -1.56
C MET A 93 15.90 -24.95 -1.79
N LYS A 94 16.86 -25.04 -2.72
CA LYS A 94 17.67 -26.26 -2.91
C LYS A 94 18.60 -26.52 -1.74
N THR A 95 19.09 -25.47 -1.08
CA THR A 95 20.01 -25.58 0.05
C THR A 95 19.28 -25.90 1.36
N LEU A 96 18.39 -25.01 1.82
CA LEU A 96 17.75 -25.12 3.13
C LEU A 96 16.55 -24.17 3.25
N CYS A 97 15.44 -24.71 3.76
CA CYS A 97 14.28 -23.94 4.24
C CYS A 97 14.06 -24.25 5.73
N THR A 98 14.32 -23.27 6.60
CA THR A 98 14.13 -23.43 8.06
C THR A 98 13.71 -22.14 8.75
N HIS A 99 13.24 -22.26 10.00
CA HIS A 99 12.82 -21.15 10.87
C HIS A 99 14.00 -20.49 11.59
N THR A 100 13.76 -19.37 12.27
CA THR A 100 14.79 -18.50 12.90
C THR A 100 15.44 -19.02 14.19
N ARG A 101 15.01 -20.17 14.73
CA ARG A 101 15.61 -20.74 15.97
C ARG A 101 16.96 -21.45 15.74
N TYR A 102 17.32 -21.71 14.48
CA TYR A 102 18.66 -22.17 14.12
C TYR A 102 19.43 -21.00 13.53
N LEU A 103 20.73 -20.92 13.82
CA LEU A 103 21.58 -19.86 13.30
C LEU A 103 21.68 -19.95 11.78
N HIS A 104 21.56 -18.81 11.12
CA HIS A 104 21.77 -18.69 9.68
C HIS A 104 22.19 -17.25 9.33
N PRO A 105 23.22 -17.04 8.50
CA PRO A 105 23.73 -15.69 8.22
C PRO A 105 22.75 -14.80 7.44
N ASN A 106 21.99 -15.35 6.48
CA ASN A 106 21.11 -14.55 5.61
C ASN A 106 20.16 -13.57 6.33
N ILE A 107 19.58 -13.97 7.48
CA ILE A 107 18.67 -13.08 8.23
C ILE A 107 19.45 -11.91 8.85
N LEU A 108 20.67 -12.15 9.30
CA LEU A 108 21.56 -11.13 9.86
C LEU A 108 22.03 -10.18 8.77
N GLU A 109 22.52 -10.71 7.66
CA GLU A 109 22.96 -9.92 6.50
C GLU A 109 21.83 -9.06 5.93
N TYR A 110 20.62 -9.61 5.86
CA TYR A 110 19.46 -8.84 5.43
C TYR A 110 19.10 -7.73 6.43
N ALA A 111 19.11 -8.01 7.74
CA ALA A 111 18.87 -7.00 8.76
C ALA A 111 19.94 -5.90 8.75
N GLU A 112 21.22 -6.26 8.58
CA GLU A 112 22.35 -5.31 8.46
C GLU A 112 22.22 -4.42 7.23
N ALA A 113 21.72 -4.94 6.11
CA ALA A 113 21.48 -4.15 4.91
C ALA A 113 20.21 -3.29 5.01
N LEU A 114 19.15 -3.80 5.63
CA LEU A 114 17.84 -3.15 5.73
C LEU A 114 17.83 -2.03 6.77
N ARG A 115 18.34 -2.28 7.98
CA ARG A 115 18.19 -1.38 9.12
C ARG A 115 18.72 0.04 8.84
N PRO A 116 19.92 0.25 8.28
CA PRO A 116 20.42 1.59 7.99
C PRO A 116 19.54 2.39 7.03
N THR A 117 18.74 1.72 6.18
CA THR A 117 17.86 2.41 5.23
C THR A 117 16.72 3.15 5.90
N PHE A 118 16.34 2.79 7.13
CA PHE A 118 15.33 3.50 7.90
C PHE A 118 15.83 4.91 8.27
N GLY A 119 17.11 5.06 8.60
CA GLY A 119 17.62 6.27 9.24
C GLY A 119 16.99 6.49 10.63
N GLY A 120 17.28 7.64 11.24
CA GLY A 120 16.77 7.98 12.57
C GLY A 120 17.14 6.95 13.63
N THR A 121 16.37 6.90 14.70
CA THR A 121 16.65 6.05 15.87
C THR A 121 16.59 4.56 15.50
N ILE A 122 15.62 4.15 14.69
CA ILE A 122 15.47 2.74 14.29
C ILE A 122 16.68 2.30 13.44
N GLY A 123 17.16 3.17 12.54
CA GLY A 123 18.33 2.88 11.71
C GLY A 123 19.63 2.71 12.50
N ASP A 124 19.80 3.51 13.55
CA ASP A 124 21.03 3.54 14.35
C ASP A 124 21.07 2.40 15.38
N THR A 125 19.99 2.22 16.14
CA THR A 125 19.95 1.34 17.33
C THR A 125 18.72 0.43 17.41
N GLY A 126 17.80 0.50 16.44
CA GLY A 126 16.58 -0.30 16.44
C GLY A 126 16.80 -1.79 16.11
N HIS A 127 15.69 -2.52 16.18
CA HIS A 127 15.60 -3.95 15.84
C HIS A 127 14.65 -4.19 14.66
N THR A 128 14.87 -5.30 13.96
CA THR A 128 13.96 -5.81 12.93
C THR A 128 13.35 -7.13 13.35
N ILE A 129 12.03 -7.28 13.18
CA ILE A 129 11.32 -8.55 13.39
C ILE A 129 10.54 -8.88 12.11
N PHE A 130 10.70 -10.09 11.59
CA PHE A 130 10.12 -10.49 10.31
C PHE A 130 8.83 -11.31 10.47
N THR A 131 7.91 -11.09 9.53
CA THR A 131 6.60 -11.74 9.44
C THR A 131 6.36 -12.20 7.99
N CYS A 132 5.20 -12.79 7.71
CA CYS A 132 4.85 -13.26 6.36
C CYS A 132 4.04 -12.24 5.57
N THR A 133 3.29 -11.37 6.25
CA THR A 133 2.37 -10.41 5.62
C THR A 133 2.36 -9.06 6.32
N GLY A 134 1.92 -8.03 5.61
CA GLY A 134 1.70 -6.70 6.22
C GLY A 134 0.66 -6.74 7.35
N SER A 135 -0.37 -7.59 7.26
CA SER A 135 -1.33 -7.79 8.35
C SER A 135 -0.64 -8.30 9.63
N GLU A 136 0.27 -9.27 9.50
CA GLU A 136 1.04 -9.77 10.65
C GLU A 136 2.02 -8.71 11.20
N ALA A 137 2.60 -7.88 10.33
CA ALA A 137 3.49 -6.80 10.74
C ALA A 137 2.72 -5.73 11.55
N ASN A 138 1.56 -5.30 11.06
CA ASN A 138 0.71 -4.33 11.76
C ASN A 138 0.07 -4.90 13.04
N ASP A 139 -0.27 -6.19 13.06
CA ASP A 139 -0.70 -6.87 14.29
C ASP A 139 0.42 -6.88 15.35
N LEU A 140 1.64 -7.25 14.96
CA LEU A 140 2.79 -7.23 15.86
C LEU A 140 3.10 -5.81 16.37
N ALA A 141 3.08 -4.80 15.48
CA ALA A 141 3.27 -3.41 15.86
C ALA A 141 2.26 -2.96 16.91
N LEU A 142 0.98 -3.31 16.72
CA LEU A 142 -0.06 -2.98 17.68
C LEU A 142 0.13 -3.70 19.02
N ARG A 143 0.53 -4.97 19.00
CA ARG A 143 0.83 -5.73 20.22
C ARG A 143 1.98 -5.10 21.02
N ILE A 144 3.04 -4.70 20.34
CA ILE A 144 4.19 -4.01 20.97
C ILE A 144 3.73 -2.67 21.54
N ALA A 145 3.02 -1.85 20.76
CA ALA A 145 2.56 -0.54 21.20
C ALA A 145 1.65 -0.61 22.44
N LYS A 146 0.69 -1.55 22.46
CA LYS A 146 -0.19 -1.77 23.62
C LYS A 146 0.57 -2.27 24.84
N HIS A 147 1.56 -3.15 24.65
CA HIS A 147 2.40 -3.63 25.75
C HIS A 147 3.25 -2.50 26.34
N HIS A 148 3.93 -1.74 25.50
CA HIS A 148 4.82 -0.65 25.92
C HIS A 148 4.08 0.50 26.61
N THR A 149 2.91 0.89 26.08
CA THR A 149 2.16 2.03 26.60
C THR A 149 1.21 1.66 27.74
N GLY A 150 0.84 0.38 27.87
CA GLY A 150 -0.26 -0.07 28.74
C GLY A 150 -1.65 0.41 28.30
N LYS A 151 -1.77 1.06 27.14
CA LYS A 151 -3.00 1.67 26.61
C LYS A 151 -3.61 0.80 25.52
N GLN A 152 -4.87 1.06 25.16
CA GLN A 152 -5.60 0.29 24.14
C GLN A 152 -5.95 1.09 22.89
N GLY A 153 -6.09 2.40 23.01
CA GLY A 153 -6.66 3.23 21.95
C GLY A 153 -5.78 3.34 20.72
N VAL A 154 -6.41 3.33 19.55
CA VAL A 154 -5.72 3.49 18.26
C VAL A 154 -6.42 4.55 17.43
N ILE A 155 -5.62 5.44 16.83
CA ILE A 155 -6.11 6.43 15.88
C ILE A 155 -5.61 6.07 14.47
N VAL A 156 -6.51 6.09 13.50
CA VAL A 156 -6.23 5.87 12.06
C VAL A 156 -6.94 6.91 11.20
N THR A 157 -6.59 6.99 9.92
CA THR A 157 -7.30 7.84 8.94
C THR A 157 -8.62 7.20 8.50
N SER A 158 -9.50 8.02 7.93
CA SER A 158 -10.91 7.66 7.72
C SER A 158 -11.11 6.46 6.80
N GLU A 159 -10.22 6.27 5.81
CA GLU A 159 -10.23 5.17 4.85
C GLU A 159 -8.96 4.31 4.91
N ALA A 160 -8.31 4.26 6.07
CA ALA A 160 -7.13 3.45 6.27
C ALA A 160 -7.34 1.95 5.95
N TYR A 161 -6.26 1.30 5.50
CA TYR A 161 -6.18 -0.15 5.34
C TYR A 161 -4.85 -0.65 5.89
N HIS A 162 -4.90 -1.43 6.97
CA HIS A 162 -3.71 -1.94 7.65
C HIS A 162 -3.69 -3.47 7.76
N GLY A 163 -4.70 -4.17 7.25
CA GLY A 163 -4.66 -5.62 7.16
C GLY A 163 -6.04 -6.27 7.15
N ASN A 164 -6.05 -7.56 7.45
CA ASN A 164 -7.23 -8.42 7.37
C ASN A 164 -7.25 -9.54 8.43
N SER A 165 -6.32 -9.53 9.40
CA SER A 165 -6.47 -10.33 10.62
C SER A 165 -7.58 -9.73 11.49
N ASP A 166 -8.11 -10.47 12.47
CA ASP A 166 -9.12 -9.93 13.39
C ASP A 166 -8.67 -8.59 14.02
N ALA A 167 -7.43 -8.55 14.52
CA ALA A 167 -6.83 -7.35 15.07
C ALA A 167 -6.69 -6.20 14.06
N THR A 168 -6.17 -6.47 12.85
CA THR A 168 -5.92 -5.41 11.85
C THR A 168 -7.18 -4.98 11.11
N ALA A 169 -8.16 -5.86 10.96
CA ALA A 169 -9.48 -5.53 10.43
C ALA A 169 -10.22 -4.56 11.36
N ALA A 170 -10.04 -4.70 12.68
CA ALA A 170 -10.65 -3.81 13.67
C ALA A 170 -10.22 -2.34 13.56
N PHE A 171 -9.10 -2.03 12.88
CA PHE A 171 -8.66 -0.66 12.59
C PHE A 171 -8.44 -0.38 11.09
N SER A 172 -9.10 -1.14 10.21
CA SER A 172 -9.06 -0.96 8.75
C SER A 172 -10.43 -0.56 8.17
N PRO A 173 -10.86 0.71 8.31
CA PRO A 173 -12.20 1.16 7.91
C PRO A 173 -12.54 0.93 6.44
N SER A 174 -11.53 0.90 5.54
CA SER A 174 -11.72 0.62 4.12
C SER A 174 -12.27 -0.80 3.81
N LEU A 175 -12.27 -1.72 4.78
CA LEU A 175 -12.94 -3.03 4.65
C LEU A 175 -14.47 -2.90 4.58
N GLY A 176 -15.01 -1.74 4.95
CA GLY A 176 -16.42 -1.38 4.80
C GLY A 176 -17.28 -1.76 6.00
N GLU A 177 -18.57 -1.45 5.90
CA GLU A 177 -19.55 -1.50 7.01
C GLU A 177 -19.71 -2.88 7.67
N TYR A 178 -19.42 -3.97 6.95
CA TYR A 178 -19.51 -5.34 7.45
C TYR A 178 -18.25 -5.80 8.19
N SER A 179 -17.24 -4.94 8.30
CA SER A 179 -16.05 -5.14 9.11
C SER A 179 -16.03 -4.08 10.22
N PRO A 180 -16.79 -4.28 11.31
CA PRO A 180 -16.91 -3.27 12.36
C PRO A 180 -15.55 -2.97 12.99
N LEU A 181 -15.34 -1.69 13.31
CA LEU A 181 -14.12 -1.26 13.99
C LEU A 181 -14.17 -1.60 15.48
N GLY A 182 -12.99 -1.73 16.09
CA GLY A 182 -12.86 -1.89 17.54
C GLY A 182 -13.39 -0.67 18.29
N THR A 183 -13.98 -0.87 19.47
CA THR A 183 -14.48 0.22 20.33
C THR A 183 -13.37 1.16 20.80
N TRP A 184 -12.13 0.67 20.83
CA TRP A 184 -10.90 1.39 21.15
C TRP A 184 -10.30 2.14 19.94
N VAL A 185 -10.95 2.13 18.78
CA VAL A 185 -10.46 2.81 17.57
C VAL A 185 -11.15 4.16 17.39
N ARG A 186 -10.39 5.17 16.97
CA ARG A 186 -10.89 6.46 16.50
C ARG A 186 -10.38 6.76 15.10
N ARG A 187 -11.20 7.48 14.34
CA ARG A 187 -10.87 7.94 12.99
C ARG A 187 -10.67 9.44 12.96
N VAL A 188 -9.68 9.86 12.19
CA VAL A 188 -9.48 11.25 11.78
C VAL A 188 -9.63 11.38 10.26
N PRO A 189 -10.02 12.54 9.74
CA PRO A 189 -10.02 12.77 8.29
C PRO A 189 -8.60 12.68 7.73
N ALA A 190 -8.49 12.38 6.43
CA ALA A 190 -7.21 12.46 5.74
C ALA A 190 -6.85 13.93 5.41
N PRO A 191 -5.56 14.25 5.24
CA PRO A 191 -5.12 15.59 4.89
C PRO A 191 -5.35 15.90 3.41
N ASP A 192 -6.61 16.14 3.04
CA ASP A 192 -7.02 16.47 1.67
C ASP A 192 -6.55 17.87 1.27
N SER A 193 -5.33 17.98 0.75
CA SER A 193 -4.73 19.23 0.26
C SER A 193 -5.38 19.82 -1.00
N TYR A 194 -6.32 19.11 -1.63
CA TYR A 194 -7.11 19.66 -2.74
C TYR A 194 -8.33 20.45 -2.23
N ARG A 195 -8.89 20.06 -1.08
CA ARG A 195 -10.09 20.71 -0.49
C ARG A 195 -9.78 21.57 0.73
N ILE A 196 -8.66 21.32 1.41
CA ILE A 196 -8.23 22.02 2.61
C ILE A 196 -6.99 22.85 2.28
N ASP A 197 -6.90 24.05 2.86
CA ASP A 197 -5.73 24.92 2.69
C ASP A 197 -4.44 24.20 3.12
N PRO A 198 -3.48 23.99 2.20
CA PRO A 198 -2.22 23.31 2.52
C PRO A 198 -1.38 24.01 3.59
N ALA A 199 -1.52 25.34 3.76
CA ALA A 199 -0.64 26.11 4.64
C ALA A 199 -0.74 25.72 6.13
N ASN A 200 -1.90 25.22 6.57
CA ASN A 200 -2.15 24.84 7.97
C ASN A 200 -2.52 23.36 8.11
N LEU A 201 -2.31 22.54 7.08
CA LEU A 201 -2.87 21.19 7.01
C LEU A 201 -2.30 20.27 8.10
N GLY A 202 -1.02 20.41 8.44
CA GLY A 202 -0.39 19.64 9.51
C GLY A 202 -0.98 19.95 10.88
N GLN A 203 -1.15 21.24 11.21
CA GLN A 203 -1.79 21.66 12.46
C GLN A 203 -3.26 21.23 12.50
N TRP A 204 -3.99 21.41 11.39
CA TRP A 204 -5.38 20.98 11.28
C TRP A 204 -5.54 19.47 11.56
N LEU A 205 -4.65 18.63 11.02
CA LEU A 205 -4.68 17.19 11.30
C LEU A 205 -4.32 16.89 12.75
N ALA A 206 -3.34 17.59 13.32
CA ALA A 206 -2.96 17.45 14.72
C ALA A 206 -4.10 17.79 15.67
N ASP A 207 -4.87 18.84 15.39
CA ASP A 207 -6.05 19.21 16.18
C ASP A 207 -7.13 18.11 16.16
N HIS A 208 -7.35 17.49 14.99
CA HIS A 208 -8.26 16.35 14.87
C HIS A 208 -7.76 15.14 15.65
N VAL A 209 -6.45 14.85 15.61
CA VAL A 209 -5.84 13.77 16.37
C VAL A 209 -5.92 14.04 17.87
N GLN A 210 -5.60 15.25 18.33
CA GLN A 210 -5.73 15.65 19.73
C GLN A 210 -7.17 15.47 20.24
N ALA A 211 -8.18 15.87 19.47
CA ALA A 211 -9.57 15.66 19.84
C ALA A 211 -9.94 14.18 20.00
N LYS A 212 -9.30 13.28 19.24
CA LYS A 212 -9.49 11.82 19.38
C LYS A 212 -8.68 11.22 20.52
N ILE A 213 -7.51 11.79 20.83
CA ILE A 213 -6.75 11.46 22.04
C ILE A 213 -7.59 11.78 23.27
N ASP A 214 -8.14 13.00 23.36
CA ASP A 214 -8.97 13.42 24.48
C ASP A 214 -10.20 12.51 24.64
N ASP A 215 -10.76 12.03 23.53
CA ASP A 215 -11.86 11.08 23.59
C ASP A 215 -11.46 9.69 24.10
N LEU A 216 -10.32 9.16 23.68
CA LEU A 216 -9.79 7.88 24.19
C LEU A 216 -9.46 7.96 25.69
N GLU A 217 -8.86 9.06 26.13
CA GLU A 217 -8.55 9.28 27.55
C GLU A 217 -9.83 9.39 28.39
N ARG A 218 -10.87 10.09 27.90
CA ARG A 218 -12.19 10.13 28.59
C ARG A 218 -12.84 8.76 28.75
N HIS A 219 -12.58 7.82 27.85
CA HIS A 219 -13.13 6.45 27.91
C HIS A 219 -12.21 5.48 28.66
N GLY A 220 -11.04 5.93 29.15
CA GLY A 220 -10.07 5.11 29.87
C GLY A 220 -9.23 4.19 28.99
N ASP A 221 -9.33 4.29 27.66
CA ASP A 221 -8.52 3.50 26.74
C ASP A 221 -7.07 4.03 26.65
N GLY A 222 -6.92 5.36 26.74
CA GLY A 222 -5.69 6.08 26.42
C GLY A 222 -5.22 5.87 24.97
N LEU A 223 -4.23 6.65 24.49
CA LEU A 223 -3.62 6.39 23.18
C LEU A 223 -2.45 5.40 23.24
N ALA A 224 -2.60 4.22 22.62
CA ALA A 224 -1.49 3.29 22.37
C ALA A 224 -0.72 3.65 21.11
N ALA A 225 -1.43 3.90 19.99
CA ALA A 225 -0.79 4.17 18.72
C ALA A 225 -1.60 5.06 17.77
N PHE A 226 -0.90 5.90 17.01
CA PHE A 226 -1.37 6.46 15.75
C PHE A 226 -0.73 5.70 14.59
N VAL A 227 -1.55 5.05 13.76
CA VAL A 227 -1.08 4.20 12.65
C VAL A 227 -1.47 4.85 11.32
N VAL A 228 -0.49 5.10 10.46
CA VAL A 228 -0.70 5.80 9.18
C VAL A 228 0.17 5.24 8.08
N ASP A 229 -0.43 5.05 6.89
CA ASP A 229 0.30 5.00 5.63
C ASP A 229 0.82 6.40 5.30
N SER A 230 2.14 6.56 5.24
CA SER A 230 2.82 7.85 5.08
C SER A 230 2.43 8.66 3.83
N LEU A 231 1.73 8.04 2.86
CA LEU A 231 1.18 8.69 1.66
C LEU A 231 -0.36 8.71 1.61
N PHE A 232 -1.04 8.28 2.67
CA PHE A 232 -2.50 8.25 2.78
C PHE A 232 -3.16 7.58 1.57
N THR A 233 -2.60 6.45 1.12
CA THR A 233 -2.86 5.97 -0.24
C THR A 233 -4.25 5.39 -0.42
N SER A 234 -4.84 4.83 0.63
CA SER A 234 -6.24 4.37 0.62
C SER A 234 -7.22 5.54 0.70
N ASP A 235 -6.86 6.61 1.41
CA ASP A 235 -7.69 7.81 1.57
C ASP A 235 -7.80 8.66 0.29
N GLY A 236 -6.86 8.50 -0.64
CA GLY A 236 -6.86 9.26 -1.90
C GLY A 236 -5.49 9.70 -2.39
N ILE A 237 -4.40 9.20 -1.80
CA ILE A 237 -3.00 9.49 -2.19
C ILE A 237 -2.65 10.96 -1.92
N TYR A 238 -2.40 11.31 -0.67
CA TYR A 238 -2.00 12.66 -0.25
C TYR A 238 -0.50 12.69 0.05
N SER A 239 0.28 13.09 -0.96
CA SER A 239 1.74 13.09 -0.91
C SER A 239 2.35 14.44 -0.53
N HIS A 240 1.53 15.50 -0.48
CA HIS A 240 1.94 16.89 -0.23
C HIS A 240 0.85 17.62 0.56
N PRO A 241 1.21 18.62 1.41
CA PRO A 241 2.57 19.01 1.76
C PRO A 241 3.26 17.93 2.62
N VAL A 242 4.59 17.98 2.68
CA VAL A 242 5.39 16.94 3.35
C VAL A 242 5.61 17.22 4.84
N ASP A 243 5.15 18.33 5.39
CA ASP A 243 5.27 18.64 6.83
C ASP A 243 4.05 18.21 7.65
N VAL A 244 3.06 17.58 7.02
CA VAL A 244 1.73 17.32 7.61
C VAL A 244 1.77 16.40 8.84
N LEU A 245 2.73 15.47 8.90
CA LEU A 245 2.79 14.49 9.99
C LEU A 245 3.57 14.98 11.22
N LYS A 246 4.44 15.99 11.09
CA LYS A 246 5.29 16.43 12.21
C LYS A 246 4.46 16.96 13.40
N PRO A 247 3.49 17.88 13.23
CA PRO A 247 2.65 18.34 14.34
C PRO A 247 1.79 17.24 14.95
N VAL A 248 1.40 16.25 14.15
CA VAL A 248 0.60 15.10 14.61
C VAL A 248 1.41 14.21 15.55
N ILE A 249 2.66 13.93 15.21
CA ILE A 249 3.55 13.12 16.06
C ILE A 249 3.80 13.82 17.39
N ASP A 250 3.95 15.14 17.39
CA ASP A 250 4.17 15.90 18.62
C ASP A 250 3.01 15.75 19.62
N VAL A 251 1.76 15.76 19.15
CA VAL A 251 0.59 15.54 20.03
C VAL A 251 0.44 14.06 20.45
N VAL A 252 0.79 13.11 19.57
CA VAL A 252 0.78 11.67 19.87
C VAL A 252 1.79 11.34 20.97
N HIS A 253 3.03 11.81 20.84
CA HIS A 253 4.09 11.60 21.82
C HIS A 253 3.82 12.32 23.14
N LYS A 254 3.25 13.54 23.10
CA LYS A 254 2.82 14.25 24.30
C LYS A 254 1.77 13.48 25.10
N ALA A 255 0.92 12.70 24.44
CA ALA A 255 -0.06 11.82 25.08
C ALA A 255 0.52 10.46 25.52
N GLY A 256 1.80 10.20 25.27
CA GLY A 256 2.47 8.93 25.56
C GLY A 256 2.09 7.78 24.62
N GLY A 257 1.48 8.09 23.47
CA GLY A 257 1.22 7.11 22.41
C GLY A 257 2.40 6.99 21.45
N LEU A 258 2.43 5.93 20.65
CA LEU A 258 3.45 5.70 19.62
C LEU A 258 2.95 6.07 18.23
N PHE A 259 3.86 6.49 17.35
CA PHE A 259 3.65 6.64 15.93
C PHE A 259 4.15 5.40 15.16
N VAL A 260 3.23 4.79 14.42
CA VAL A 260 3.49 3.64 13.55
C VAL A 260 3.37 4.06 12.09
N ALA A 261 4.50 4.05 11.37
CA ALA A 261 4.54 4.29 9.94
C ALA A 261 4.30 2.98 9.16
N ASP A 262 3.12 2.86 8.54
CA ASP A 262 2.80 1.75 7.64
C ASP A 262 3.39 2.02 6.25
N GLU A 263 4.52 1.40 5.96
CA GLU A 263 5.26 1.55 4.73
C GLU A 263 4.99 0.42 3.72
N VAL A 264 3.92 -0.37 3.92
CA VAL A 264 3.56 -1.45 3.00
C VAL A 264 3.22 -0.92 1.59
N GLN A 265 2.74 0.32 1.50
CA GLN A 265 2.39 0.98 0.24
C GLN A 265 3.50 1.88 -0.30
N SER A 266 4.15 2.61 0.59
CA SER A 266 5.00 3.78 0.33
C SER A 266 6.49 3.51 0.52
N GLY A 267 6.86 2.37 1.11
CA GLY A 267 8.25 1.95 1.30
C GLY A 267 8.91 1.39 0.04
N PHE A 268 10.17 0.97 0.20
CA PHE A 268 11.01 0.38 -0.85
C PHE A 268 11.11 1.28 -2.09
N ALA A 269 11.58 2.52 -1.90
CA ALA A 269 11.93 3.47 -2.96
C ALA A 269 10.77 3.95 -3.84
N ARG A 270 9.52 3.64 -3.47
CA ARG A 270 8.32 3.96 -4.25
C ARG A 270 8.18 5.45 -4.59
N THR A 271 8.51 6.32 -3.64
CA THR A 271 8.38 7.77 -3.78
C THR A 271 9.52 8.40 -4.57
N GLY A 272 10.59 7.65 -4.82
CA GLY A 272 11.77 8.05 -5.60
C GLY A 272 12.73 8.97 -4.85
N ASP A 273 12.23 9.99 -4.16
CA ASP A 273 13.07 10.90 -3.37
C ASP A 273 13.63 10.26 -2.09
N LYS A 274 12.96 9.23 -1.57
CA LYS A 274 13.28 8.53 -0.32
C LYS A 274 13.06 7.03 -0.45
N MET A 275 13.70 6.26 0.44
CA MET A 275 13.50 4.82 0.53
C MET A 275 12.16 4.49 1.22
N TRP A 276 11.78 5.29 2.21
CA TRP A 276 10.55 5.14 2.99
C TRP A 276 9.71 6.41 2.94
N GLY A 277 8.39 6.28 2.88
CA GLY A 277 7.45 7.38 2.76
C GLY A 277 7.53 8.39 3.91
N TYR A 278 7.67 7.93 5.15
CA TYR A 278 7.79 8.82 6.32
C TYR A 278 9.01 9.74 6.24
N GLN A 279 10.09 9.32 5.57
CA GLN A 279 11.31 10.13 5.45
C GLN A 279 11.08 11.41 4.63
N ARG A 280 10.03 11.43 3.79
CA ARG A 280 9.62 12.66 3.08
C ARG A 280 9.14 13.71 4.05
N HIS A 281 8.59 13.28 5.20
CA HIS A 281 8.07 14.17 6.23
C HIS A 281 9.11 14.64 7.25
N GLY A 282 10.36 14.18 7.14
CA GLY A 282 11.43 14.59 8.07
C GLY A 282 11.18 14.15 9.51
N ILE A 283 10.50 13.02 9.69
CA ILE A 283 10.06 12.46 10.98
C ILE A 283 10.77 11.13 11.26
N ASP A 284 10.82 10.76 12.54
CA ASP A 284 11.39 9.49 13.03
C ASP A 284 10.28 8.64 13.69
N PRO A 285 9.87 7.51 13.08
CA PRO A 285 8.84 6.65 13.64
C PRO A 285 9.29 5.84 14.86
N ASP A 286 8.34 5.43 15.70
CA ASP A 286 8.61 4.51 16.80
C ASP A 286 8.61 3.05 16.31
N ILE A 287 7.72 2.76 15.35
CA ILE A 287 7.60 1.48 14.65
C ILE A 287 7.36 1.74 13.16
N ILE A 288 8.04 0.99 12.30
CA ILE A 288 7.84 0.97 10.84
C ILE A 288 7.31 -0.42 10.49
N THR A 289 6.21 -0.51 9.75
CA THR A 289 5.72 -1.80 9.23
C THR A 289 5.91 -1.89 7.72
N MET A 290 6.22 -3.08 7.22
CA MET A 290 6.55 -3.28 5.80
C MET A 290 6.13 -4.67 5.31
N GLY A 291 5.98 -4.83 3.99
CA GLY A 291 5.47 -6.06 3.38
C GLY A 291 5.49 -5.95 1.86
N LYS A 292 4.36 -6.29 1.19
CA LYS A 292 4.09 -6.15 -0.26
C LYS A 292 5.33 -6.21 -1.18
N PRO A 293 6.03 -5.09 -1.49
CA PRO A 293 7.16 -5.10 -2.42
C PRO A 293 8.38 -5.91 -1.94
N MET A 294 8.50 -6.19 -0.63
CA MET A 294 9.70 -6.70 0.03
C MET A 294 10.26 -7.99 -0.58
N GLY A 295 9.39 -8.90 -1.05
CA GLY A 295 9.81 -10.19 -1.61
C GLY A 295 9.53 -10.36 -3.11
N ASN A 296 9.15 -9.30 -3.83
CA ASN A 296 8.74 -9.34 -5.24
C ASN A 296 7.70 -10.44 -5.55
N GLY A 297 6.77 -10.70 -4.62
CA GLY A 297 5.77 -11.77 -4.70
C GLY A 297 5.97 -12.94 -3.73
N TYR A 298 7.18 -13.13 -3.18
CA TYR A 298 7.38 -14.10 -2.09
C TYR A 298 6.79 -13.56 -0.78
N PRO A 299 6.07 -14.38 0.03
CA PRO A 299 5.54 -13.93 1.32
C PRO A 299 6.64 -13.56 2.31
N VAL A 300 6.82 -12.26 2.51
CA VAL A 300 7.75 -11.69 3.49
C VAL A 300 7.31 -10.28 3.85
N ALA A 301 7.41 -9.97 5.13
CA ALA A 301 7.06 -8.70 5.74
C ALA A 301 7.89 -8.52 7.02
N GLY A 302 7.69 -7.41 7.71
CA GLY A 302 8.31 -7.21 9.01
C GLY A 302 8.07 -5.84 9.59
N ILE A 303 8.74 -5.59 10.70
CA ILE A 303 8.80 -4.30 11.35
C ILE A 303 10.24 -3.88 11.60
N GLY A 304 10.48 -2.57 11.55
CA GLY A 304 11.57 -1.91 12.26
C GLY A 304 10.99 -1.27 13.52
N VAL A 305 11.67 -1.37 14.66
CA VAL A 305 11.16 -0.83 15.93
C VAL A 305 12.32 -0.32 16.78
N ARG A 306 12.09 0.78 17.52
CA ARG A 306 13.11 1.29 18.46
C ARG A 306 13.41 0.27 19.56
N HIS A 307 14.65 0.29 20.04
CA HIS A 307 15.10 -0.59 21.12
C HIS A 307 14.26 -0.43 22.41
N ASP A 308 14.08 0.81 22.88
CA ASP A 308 13.31 1.14 24.10
C ASP A 308 11.85 0.69 24.04
N VAL A 309 11.28 0.61 22.83
CA VAL A 309 9.88 0.21 22.61
C VAL A 309 9.70 -1.31 22.64
N VAL A 310 10.67 -2.08 22.15
CA VAL A 310 10.53 -3.55 21.99
C VAL A 310 11.17 -4.37 23.10
N ASP A 311 12.14 -3.82 23.85
CA ASP A 311 12.93 -4.57 24.83
C ASP A 311 12.06 -5.30 25.87
N GLU A 312 11.11 -4.56 26.48
CA GLU A 312 10.18 -5.16 27.45
C GLU A 312 9.27 -6.23 26.83
N PHE A 313 8.81 -6.01 25.58
CA PHE A 313 8.01 -6.99 24.87
C PHE A 313 8.81 -8.29 24.63
N GLY A 314 10.08 -8.19 24.25
CA GLY A 314 10.95 -9.36 24.05
C GLY A 314 11.24 -10.15 25.33
N ARG A 315 11.27 -9.46 26.48
CA ARG A 315 11.43 -10.06 27.81
C ARG A 315 10.15 -10.72 28.32
N ASP A 316 9.02 -10.04 28.18
CA ASP A 316 7.77 -10.42 28.84
C ASP A 316 6.90 -11.34 27.97
N MET A 317 7.01 -11.25 26.64
CA MET A 317 6.15 -11.95 25.70
C MET A 317 6.93 -13.00 24.90
N ARG A 318 6.47 -14.26 24.97
CA ARG A 318 6.97 -15.31 24.08
C ARG A 318 6.43 -15.11 22.66
N TYR A 319 7.16 -14.37 21.84
CA TYR A 319 6.87 -14.22 20.42
C TYR A 319 7.72 -15.16 19.55
N PHE A 320 7.08 -15.89 18.65
CA PHE A 320 7.74 -16.68 17.61
C PHE A 320 6.81 -16.81 16.41
N ASN A 321 7.33 -16.52 15.21
CA ASN A 321 6.65 -16.76 13.94
C ASN A 321 7.40 -17.85 13.17
N THR A 322 6.75 -18.99 12.92
CA THR A 322 7.38 -20.17 12.29
C THR A 322 7.99 -19.86 10.93
N PHE A 323 7.33 -19.02 10.13
CA PHE A 323 7.78 -18.67 8.78
C PHE A 323 8.37 -17.26 8.69
N GLY A 324 8.09 -16.39 9.66
CA GLY A 324 8.68 -15.06 9.75
C GLY A 324 10.20 -15.15 9.82
N GLY A 325 10.88 -14.58 8.82
CA GLY A 325 12.34 -14.61 8.73
C GLY A 325 12.94 -15.95 8.28
N ASN A 326 12.16 -16.85 7.68
CA ASN A 326 12.71 -18.10 7.12
C ASN A 326 13.79 -17.82 6.05
N THR A 327 14.69 -18.79 5.87
CA THR A 327 15.88 -18.64 5.00
C THR A 327 15.54 -18.23 3.56
N VAL A 328 14.48 -18.79 2.97
CA VAL A 328 14.05 -18.48 1.59
C VAL A 328 13.43 -17.09 1.49
N ALA A 329 12.61 -16.68 2.46
CA ALA A 329 12.07 -15.33 2.52
C ALA A 329 13.17 -14.27 2.62
N MET A 330 14.21 -14.52 3.42
CA MET A 330 15.36 -13.62 3.52
C MET A 330 16.19 -13.57 2.24
N ALA A 331 16.33 -14.69 1.52
CA ALA A 331 16.98 -14.68 0.20
C ALA A 331 16.21 -13.84 -0.82
N ALA A 332 14.87 -13.99 -0.87
CA ALA A 332 14.01 -13.16 -1.72
C ALA A 332 14.16 -11.68 -1.37
N ALA A 333 14.03 -11.33 -0.08
CA ALA A 333 14.05 -9.95 0.38
C ALA A 333 15.41 -9.27 0.16
N ARG A 334 16.51 -10.01 0.37
CA ARG A 334 17.87 -9.53 0.09
C ARG A 334 18.07 -9.27 -1.40
N ALA A 335 17.59 -10.17 -2.27
CA ALA A 335 17.68 -9.98 -3.72
C ALA A 335 16.91 -8.74 -4.19
N VAL A 336 15.70 -8.50 -3.66
CA VAL A 336 14.92 -7.29 -3.95
C VAL A 336 15.66 -6.02 -3.54
N LEU A 337 16.18 -5.98 -2.31
CA LEU A 337 16.91 -4.81 -1.80
C LEU A 337 18.18 -4.53 -2.63
N SER A 338 18.90 -5.57 -3.02
CA SER A 338 20.07 -5.49 -3.92
C SER A 338 19.67 -4.93 -5.29
N VAL A 339 18.59 -5.43 -5.90
CA VAL A 339 18.10 -4.95 -7.20
C VAL A 339 17.71 -3.47 -7.15
N ILE A 340 16.99 -3.04 -6.11
CA ILE A 340 16.62 -1.63 -5.93
C ILE A 340 17.86 -0.72 -5.96
N LYS A 341 18.94 -1.14 -5.29
CA LYS A 341 20.19 -0.39 -5.21
C LYS A 341 21.02 -0.47 -6.48
N GLU A 342 21.25 -1.67 -7.01
CA GLU A 342 22.17 -1.92 -8.13
C GLU A 342 21.63 -1.40 -9.46
N GLU A 343 20.31 -1.41 -9.63
CA GLU A 343 19.64 -0.96 -10.87
C GLU A 343 19.13 0.49 -10.76
N GLY A 344 19.42 1.18 -9.66
CA GLY A 344 19.06 2.59 -9.46
C GLY A 344 17.54 2.82 -9.52
N LEU A 345 16.76 1.91 -8.91
CA LEU A 345 15.29 1.93 -9.05
C LEU A 345 14.64 3.08 -8.29
N GLN A 346 15.30 3.60 -7.25
CA GLN A 346 14.87 4.80 -6.55
C GLN A 346 14.99 6.03 -7.45
N GLU A 347 16.14 6.21 -8.09
CA GLU A 347 16.40 7.28 -9.06
C GLU A 347 15.47 7.14 -10.28
N ASN A 348 15.23 5.90 -10.74
CA ASN A 348 14.27 5.64 -11.79
C ASN A 348 12.86 6.07 -11.40
N ALA A 349 12.42 5.73 -10.18
CA ALA A 349 11.10 6.12 -9.69
C ALA A 349 10.93 7.65 -9.61
N ALA A 350 11.97 8.37 -9.19
CA ALA A 350 11.97 9.84 -9.20
C ALA A 350 11.89 10.40 -10.64
N ARG A 351 12.75 9.92 -11.53
CA ARG A 351 12.86 10.39 -12.92
C ARG A 351 11.60 10.11 -13.73
N VAL A 352 11.11 8.87 -13.73
CA VAL A 352 9.93 8.44 -14.50
C VAL A 352 8.65 8.92 -13.84
N GLY A 353 8.61 8.96 -12.51
CA GLY A 353 7.52 9.58 -11.76
C GLY A 353 7.31 11.04 -12.15
N LYS A 354 8.40 11.80 -12.32
CA LYS A 354 8.34 13.18 -12.83
C LYS A 354 7.73 13.25 -14.24
N VAL A 355 8.13 12.38 -15.16
CA VAL A 355 7.54 12.31 -16.52
C VAL A 355 6.04 12.09 -16.46
N LEU A 356 5.58 11.12 -15.65
CA LEU A 356 4.16 10.84 -15.47
C LEU A 356 3.41 12.03 -14.85
N LEU A 357 3.93 12.62 -13.78
CA LEU A 357 3.31 13.77 -13.11
C LEU A 357 3.23 14.99 -14.04
N ASP A 358 4.30 15.34 -14.75
CA ASP A 358 4.29 16.47 -15.69
C ASP A 358 3.30 16.24 -16.83
N GLY A 359 3.28 15.03 -17.40
CA GLY A 359 2.36 14.64 -18.47
C GLY A 359 0.90 14.65 -18.03
N LEU A 360 0.60 14.09 -16.86
CA LEU A 360 -0.74 14.10 -16.27
C LEU A 360 -1.21 15.52 -15.91
N ASN A 361 -0.33 16.36 -15.37
CA ASN A 361 -0.64 17.77 -15.12
C ASN A 361 -0.93 18.54 -16.41
N SER A 362 -0.20 18.25 -17.50
CA SER A 362 -0.48 18.81 -18.83
C SER A 362 -1.88 18.40 -19.31
N ILE A 363 -2.20 17.10 -19.24
CA ILE A 363 -3.54 16.57 -19.59
C ILE A 363 -4.64 17.20 -18.72
N ALA A 364 -4.37 17.37 -17.41
CA ALA A 364 -5.32 17.94 -16.47
C ALA A 364 -5.70 19.39 -16.84
N LYS A 365 -4.79 20.19 -17.40
CA LYS A 365 -5.08 21.56 -17.85
C LYS A 365 -6.09 21.59 -19.00
N GLU A 366 -6.01 20.61 -19.91
CA GLU A 366 -6.91 20.47 -21.06
C GLU A 366 -8.24 19.78 -20.71
N SER A 367 -8.32 19.10 -19.56
CA SER A 367 -9.48 18.32 -19.15
C SER A 367 -10.42 19.09 -18.23
N ALA A 368 -11.74 18.97 -18.46
CA ALA A 368 -12.77 19.53 -17.58
C ALA A 368 -13.06 18.65 -16.35
N ILE A 369 -12.66 17.37 -16.41
CA ILE A 369 -13.07 16.32 -15.46
C ILE A 369 -11.94 15.89 -14.51
N VAL A 370 -10.70 16.27 -14.81
CA VAL A 370 -9.56 16.04 -13.90
C VAL A 370 -9.47 17.20 -12.92
N GLY A 371 -9.82 16.94 -11.66
CA GLY A 371 -9.81 17.95 -10.60
C GLY A 371 -8.42 18.19 -10.04
N ASP A 372 -7.67 17.11 -9.81
CA ASP A 372 -6.34 17.18 -9.19
C ASP A 372 -5.43 16.04 -9.67
N VAL A 373 -4.12 16.32 -9.71
CA VAL A 373 -3.06 15.34 -10.00
C VAL A 373 -2.01 15.46 -8.90
N ARG A 374 -1.82 14.38 -8.15
CA ARG A 374 -0.95 14.37 -6.97
C ARG A 374 -0.21 13.05 -6.86
N GLY A 375 0.97 13.05 -6.26
CA GLY A 375 1.77 11.85 -6.11
C GLY A 375 3.23 12.14 -5.80
N ALA A 376 3.98 11.07 -5.55
CA ALA A 376 5.43 11.11 -5.43
C ALA A 376 6.03 9.87 -6.08
N GLY A 377 7.08 10.05 -6.88
CA GLY A 377 7.71 8.99 -7.65
C GLY A 377 6.68 8.22 -8.48
N LEU A 378 6.69 6.89 -8.36
CA LEU A 378 5.78 6.00 -9.08
C LEU A 378 4.55 5.64 -8.24
N TYR A 379 3.98 6.60 -7.51
CA TYR A 379 2.68 6.48 -6.85
C TYR A 379 1.87 7.76 -7.06
N ILE A 380 0.92 7.70 -8.00
CA ILE A 380 0.20 8.87 -8.50
C ILE A 380 -1.31 8.64 -8.41
N GLY A 381 -2.01 9.67 -7.95
CA GLY A 381 -3.45 9.81 -7.95
C GLY A 381 -3.89 10.85 -8.99
N VAL A 382 -4.95 10.53 -9.74
CA VAL A 382 -5.64 11.48 -10.63
C VAL A 382 -7.10 11.52 -10.21
N GLU A 383 -7.53 12.63 -9.63
CA GLU A 383 -8.88 12.76 -9.08
C GLU A 383 -9.88 13.20 -10.16
N ILE A 384 -10.91 12.38 -10.37
CA ILE A 384 -11.98 12.64 -11.32
C ILE A 384 -13.16 13.29 -10.61
N VAL A 385 -13.61 14.41 -11.16
CA VAL A 385 -14.70 15.23 -10.64
C VAL A 385 -15.73 15.49 -11.73
N ARG A 386 -16.94 15.88 -11.33
CA ARG A 386 -17.97 16.30 -12.28
C ARG A 386 -17.58 17.57 -13.01
N ASP A 387 -17.05 18.53 -12.26
CA ASP A 387 -16.45 19.76 -12.75
C ASP A 387 -15.43 20.31 -11.72
N LYS A 388 -14.52 21.16 -12.19
CA LYS A 388 -13.45 21.73 -11.37
C LYS A 388 -13.91 22.74 -10.31
N ALA A 389 -15.06 23.38 -10.50
CA ALA A 389 -15.54 24.41 -9.58
C ALA A 389 -16.20 23.77 -8.36
N SER A 390 -17.09 22.80 -8.56
CA SER A 390 -17.77 22.09 -7.47
C SER A 390 -16.84 21.12 -6.72
N LYS A 391 -15.82 20.59 -7.41
CA LYS A 391 -14.95 19.51 -6.91
C LYS A 391 -15.74 18.25 -6.50
N GLU A 392 -16.96 18.09 -6.98
CA GLU A 392 -17.81 16.94 -6.67
C GLU A 392 -17.21 15.69 -7.28
N ALA A 393 -16.97 14.65 -6.46
CA ALA A 393 -16.37 13.40 -6.89
C ALA A 393 -17.23 12.66 -7.93
N ASP A 394 -16.62 12.17 -9.01
CA ASP A 394 -17.32 11.41 -10.05
C ASP A 394 -16.82 9.96 -10.11
N LYS A 395 -17.39 9.13 -9.24
CA LYS A 395 -17.07 7.70 -9.14
C LYS A 395 -17.37 6.93 -10.43
N ALA A 396 -18.52 7.20 -11.05
CA ALA A 396 -18.97 6.46 -12.22
C ALA A 396 -18.02 6.71 -13.39
N ARG A 397 -17.63 7.96 -13.60
CA ARG A 397 -16.65 8.32 -14.64
C ARG A 397 -15.27 7.76 -14.35
N ALA A 398 -14.80 7.78 -13.10
CA ALA A 398 -13.54 7.13 -12.73
C ALA A 398 -13.55 5.63 -13.04
N ALA A 399 -14.63 4.91 -12.71
CA ALA A 399 -14.77 3.49 -13.02
C ALA A 399 -14.79 3.23 -14.55
N ALA A 400 -15.46 4.09 -15.32
CA ALA A 400 -15.46 4.02 -16.79
C ALA A 400 -14.04 4.22 -17.37
N ILE A 401 -13.29 5.20 -16.87
CA ILE A 401 -11.88 5.42 -17.27
C ILE A 401 -11.03 4.19 -16.96
N VAL A 402 -11.17 3.58 -15.78
CA VAL A 402 -10.43 2.36 -15.42
C VAL A 402 -10.76 1.20 -16.37
N GLY A 403 -12.03 1.03 -16.73
CA GLY A 403 -12.47 0.04 -17.71
C GLY A 403 -11.87 0.27 -19.09
N GLU A 404 -11.90 1.51 -19.58
CA GLU A 404 -11.36 1.88 -20.90
C GLU A 404 -9.83 1.78 -20.96
N MET A 405 -9.13 2.11 -19.88
CA MET A 405 -7.68 1.86 -19.77
C MET A 405 -7.38 0.36 -19.90
N ARG A 406 -8.15 -0.50 -19.20
CA ARG A 406 -8.00 -1.96 -19.33
C ARG A 406 -8.31 -2.44 -20.74
N ASN A 407 -9.36 -1.92 -21.40
CA ASN A 407 -9.71 -2.28 -22.79
C ASN A 407 -8.58 -1.91 -23.77
N ARG A 408 -7.85 -0.84 -23.46
CA ARG A 408 -6.62 -0.42 -24.17
C ARG A 408 -5.35 -1.05 -23.60
N ARG A 409 -5.51 -2.10 -22.78
CA ARG A 409 -4.46 -2.96 -22.23
C ARG A 409 -3.45 -2.21 -21.35
N VAL A 410 -3.93 -1.24 -20.57
CA VAL A 410 -3.17 -0.56 -19.52
C VAL A 410 -3.90 -0.75 -18.18
N LEU A 411 -3.23 -1.41 -17.24
CA LEU A 411 -3.85 -1.79 -15.97
C LEU A 411 -3.67 -0.71 -14.91
N ILE A 412 -4.78 -0.14 -14.45
CA ILE A 412 -4.84 0.79 -13.32
C ILE A 412 -5.99 0.39 -12.37
N SER A 413 -6.15 1.14 -11.29
CA SER A 413 -7.31 0.99 -10.40
C SER A 413 -7.84 2.35 -9.96
N ALA A 414 -8.74 2.36 -8.98
CA ALA A 414 -9.24 3.56 -8.31
C ALA A 414 -9.25 3.40 -6.78
N THR A 415 -9.11 4.51 -6.07
CA THR A 415 -9.00 4.58 -4.60
C THR A 415 -9.69 5.85 -4.05
N GLY A 416 -9.55 6.11 -2.75
CA GLY A 416 -10.26 7.16 -2.03
C GLY A 416 -11.67 6.75 -1.62
N PHE A 417 -12.21 7.45 -0.61
CA PHE A 417 -13.54 7.20 -0.04
C PHE A 417 -14.64 7.14 -1.10
N ASN A 418 -14.65 8.13 -2.00
CA ASN A 418 -15.63 8.23 -3.06
C ASN A 418 -15.29 7.35 -4.28
N GLY A 419 -14.11 6.71 -4.30
CA GLY A 419 -13.67 5.84 -5.37
C GLY A 419 -13.44 6.53 -6.71
N ASN A 420 -13.15 7.82 -6.69
CA ASN A 420 -12.98 8.67 -7.87
C ASN A 420 -11.52 9.03 -8.17
N VAL A 421 -10.56 8.53 -7.39
CA VAL A 421 -9.13 8.80 -7.60
C VAL A 421 -8.52 7.65 -8.36
N LEU A 422 -8.16 7.85 -9.63
CA LEU A 422 -7.42 6.87 -10.42
C LEU A 422 -6.06 6.63 -9.75
N LYS A 423 -5.68 5.36 -9.61
CA LYS A 423 -4.48 4.92 -8.91
C LYS A 423 -3.48 4.33 -9.90
N ILE A 424 -2.37 5.04 -10.07
CA ILE A 424 -1.25 4.67 -10.94
C ILE A 424 -0.06 4.32 -10.04
N ARG A 425 0.38 3.07 -10.08
CA ARG A 425 1.45 2.55 -9.23
C ARG A 425 2.14 1.34 -9.87
N PRO A 426 2.90 1.55 -10.96
CA PRO A 426 3.59 0.47 -11.69
C PRO A 426 4.70 -0.21 -10.87
N PRO A 427 5.30 -1.31 -11.34
CA PRO A 427 6.63 -1.73 -10.86
C PRO A 427 7.67 -0.60 -10.96
N LEU A 428 8.72 -0.62 -10.14
CA LEU A 428 9.76 0.42 -10.12
C LEU A 428 10.65 0.42 -11.37
N VAL A 429 10.67 -0.67 -12.12
CA VAL A 429 11.37 -0.81 -13.41
C VAL A 429 10.62 -0.15 -14.58
N PHE A 430 9.52 0.55 -14.32
CA PHE A 430 8.76 1.29 -15.35
C PHE A 430 9.65 2.32 -16.03
N SER A 431 9.71 2.26 -17.36
CA SER A 431 10.60 3.10 -18.16
C SER A 431 9.93 4.40 -18.61
N ALA A 432 10.72 5.29 -19.23
CA ALA A 432 10.16 6.49 -19.86
C ALA A 432 9.24 6.15 -21.04
N ALA A 433 9.56 5.12 -21.83
CA ALA A 433 8.71 4.65 -22.92
C ALA A 433 7.37 4.07 -22.41
N ASP A 434 7.39 3.38 -21.27
CA ASP A 434 6.16 2.91 -20.61
C ASP A 434 5.30 4.09 -20.13
N ALA A 435 5.94 5.15 -19.60
CA ALA A 435 5.26 6.38 -19.22
C ALA A 435 4.65 7.11 -20.42
N GLU A 436 5.35 7.19 -21.54
CA GLU A 436 4.83 7.76 -22.79
C GLU A 436 3.61 6.98 -23.29
N ARG A 437 3.71 5.64 -23.36
CA ARG A 437 2.57 4.76 -23.71
C ARG A 437 1.39 4.98 -22.76
N PHE A 438 1.63 5.04 -21.46
CA PHE A 438 0.58 5.31 -20.47
C PHE A 438 -0.10 6.67 -20.72
N LEU A 439 0.69 7.73 -20.91
CA LEU A 439 0.21 9.10 -21.10
C LEU A 439 -0.59 9.25 -22.41
N GLU A 440 -0.16 8.58 -23.48
CA GLU A 440 -0.89 8.54 -24.74
C GLU A 440 -2.27 7.90 -24.56
N VAL A 441 -2.31 6.72 -23.92
CA VAL A 441 -3.55 5.96 -23.71
C VAL A 441 -4.52 6.74 -22.82
N ILE A 442 -4.07 7.27 -21.67
CA ILE A 442 -4.96 7.99 -20.76
C ILE A 442 -5.47 9.30 -21.36
N ARG A 443 -4.64 10.02 -22.15
CA ARG A 443 -5.08 11.20 -22.90
C ARG A 443 -6.18 10.86 -23.90
N SER A 444 -6.07 9.71 -24.57
CA SER A 444 -7.11 9.24 -25.49
C SER A 444 -8.40 8.87 -24.75
N VAL A 445 -8.30 8.14 -23.64
CA VAL A 445 -9.46 7.73 -22.82
C VAL A 445 -10.21 8.92 -22.24
N LEU A 446 -9.51 9.92 -21.71
CA LEU A 446 -10.13 11.11 -21.13
C LEU A 446 -10.89 11.98 -22.15
N LYS A 447 -10.66 11.79 -23.46
CA LYS A 447 -11.42 12.45 -24.53
C LYS A 447 -12.71 11.72 -24.90
N THR A 448 -12.85 10.45 -24.51
CA THR A 448 -13.97 9.59 -24.93
C THR A 448 -14.97 9.29 -23.82
N VAL A 449 -14.65 9.61 -22.56
CA VAL A 449 -15.44 9.27 -21.37
C VAL A 449 -16.06 10.50 -20.71
#